data_AF-A0A7K0V015-F1
#
_entry.id   AF-A0A7K0V015-F1
#
_cell.length_a   1.000
_cell.length_b   1.000
_cell.length_c   1.000
_cell.angle_alpha   90.00
_cell.angle_beta   90.00
_cell.angle_gamma   90.00
#
_symmetry.space_group_name_H-M   'P 1'
#
loop_
_entity.id
_entity.type
_entity.pdbx_description
1 polymer ?
#
loop_
_entity_poly.entity_id
_entity_poly.type
_entity_poly.pdbx_seq_one_letter_code
_entity_poly.pdbx_strand_id
1 'polypeptide(L)'
;MSESALERTARALDLVPYLLEHQGISISELAEVFGVSEEQINDDLKLIHMCGLPGYTPLELIDMYYEDGYVTVSEPQTLTAPRRMNRSEMAAILVGLDLL
;
A
#
# COMPACT_ATOMS: atom_id res chain seq x y z
N MET A 1 -10.34 16.55 -4.09
CA MET A 1 -11.62 15.97 -3.62
C MET A 1 -11.30 15.19 -2.35
N SER A 2 -12.14 15.23 -1.32
CA SER A 2 -11.89 14.43 -0.11
C SER A 2 -12.08 12.95 -0.47
N GLU A 3 -11.02 12.17 -0.36
CA GLU A 3 -11.06 10.72 -0.51
C GLU A 3 -11.92 10.08 0.59
N SER A 4 -12.60 8.97 0.31
CA SER A 4 -13.25 8.20 1.37
C SER A 4 -12.22 7.45 2.23
N ALA A 5 -12.52 7.28 3.52
CA ALA A 5 -11.66 6.51 4.42
C ALA A 5 -11.48 5.05 3.97
N LEU A 6 -12.46 4.51 3.25
CA LEU A 6 -12.43 3.13 2.75
C LEU A 6 -11.43 2.99 1.59
N GLU A 7 -11.44 3.92 0.64
CA GLU A 7 -10.48 3.97 -0.47
C GLU A 7 -9.05 4.13 0.05
N ARG A 8 -8.87 5.04 1.01
CA ARG A 8 -7.56 5.28 1.63
C ARG A 8 -7.03 4.03 2.33
N THR A 9 -7.90 3.34 3.09
CA THR A 9 -7.53 2.11 3.80
C THR A 9 -7.18 0.99 2.82
N ALA A 10 -7.95 0.86 1.72
CA ALA A 10 -7.66 -0.13 0.69
C ALA A 10 -6.27 0.12 0.06
N ARG A 11 -5.97 1.37 -0.33
CA ARG A 11 -4.65 1.72 -0.87
C ARG A 11 -3.53 1.47 0.13
N ALA A 12 -3.69 1.84 1.40
CA ALA A 12 -2.68 1.61 2.42
C ALA A 12 -2.37 0.11 2.62
N LEU A 13 -3.37 -0.76 2.55
CA LEU A 13 -3.18 -2.22 2.63
C LEU A 13 -2.52 -2.81 1.39
N ASP A 14 -2.73 -2.19 0.22
CA ASP A 14 -2.15 -2.63 -1.05
C ASP A 14 -0.71 -2.09 -1.26
N LEU A 15 -0.35 -0.98 -0.61
CA LEU A 15 0.98 -0.36 -0.69
C LEU A 15 2.09 -1.25 -0.14
N VAL A 16 1.91 -1.87 1.03
CA VAL A 16 2.95 -2.70 1.67
C VAL A 16 3.38 -3.90 0.82
N PRO A 17 2.46 -4.77 0.35
CA PRO A 17 2.86 -5.88 -0.50
C PRO A 17 3.44 -5.42 -1.84
N TYR A 18 2.97 -4.30 -2.39
CA TYR A 18 3.55 -3.73 -3.61
C TYR A 18 5.01 -3.30 -3.41
N LEU A 19 5.29 -2.57 -2.32
CA LEU A 19 6.65 -2.14 -1.97
C LEU A 19 7.61 -3.31 -1.71
N LEU A 20 7.10 -4.44 -1.23
CA LEU A 20 7.91 -5.65 -1.06
C LEU A 20 8.40 -6.22 -2.39
N GLU A 21 7.58 -6.14 -3.44
CA GLU A 21 7.93 -6.58 -4.78
C GLU A 21 8.75 -5.52 -5.54
N HIS A 22 8.60 -4.25 -5.16
CA HIS A 22 9.20 -3.08 -5.81
C HIS A 22 10.06 -2.24 -4.85
N GLN A 23 11.05 -2.90 -4.22
CA GLN A 23 11.94 -2.23 -3.27
C GLN A 23 12.75 -1.11 -3.94
N GLY A 24 12.83 0.05 -3.28
CA GLY A 24 13.58 1.21 -3.79
C GLY A 24 12.88 1.93 -4.94
N ILE A 25 11.56 1.79 -5.08
CA ILE A 25 10.75 2.57 -6.03
C ILE A 25 10.63 4.03 -5.58
N SER A 26 10.52 4.96 -6.53
CA SER A 26 10.31 6.37 -6.21
C SER A 26 8.86 6.64 -5.78
N ILE A 27 8.68 7.66 -4.95
CA ILE A 27 7.35 8.15 -4.56
C ILE A 27 6.54 8.62 -5.77
N SER A 28 7.21 9.20 -6.78
CA SER A 28 6.57 9.63 -8.02
C SER A 28 5.99 8.45 -8.81
N GLU A 29 6.74 7.35 -8.94
CA GLU A 29 6.27 6.15 -9.65
C GLU A 29 5.16 5.44 -8.87
N LEU A 30 5.24 5.40 -7.53
CA LEU A 30 4.13 4.93 -6.69
C LEU A 30 2.86 5.76 -6.90
N ALA A 31 2.98 7.09 -6.95
CA ALA A 31 1.84 7.96 -7.18
C ALA A 31 1.16 7.67 -8.53
N GLU A 32 1.95 7.41 -9.57
CA GLU A 32 1.43 7.00 -10.88
C GLU A 32 0.74 5.63 -10.84
N VAL A 33 1.36 4.63 -10.22
CA VAL A 33 0.82 3.26 -10.12
C VAL A 33 -0.52 3.24 -9.37
N PHE A 34 -0.63 3.98 -8.28
CA PHE A 34 -1.82 4.03 -7.45
C PHE A 34 -2.82 5.12 -7.88
N GLY A 35 -2.49 5.91 -8.91
CA GLY A 35 -3.36 6.95 -9.47
C GLY A 35 -3.70 8.07 -8.49
N VAL A 36 -2.77 8.43 -7.60
CA VAL A 36 -2.95 9.47 -6.58
C VAL A 36 -1.80 10.48 -6.61
N SER A 37 -1.85 11.54 -5.79
CA SER A 37 -0.73 12.48 -5.68
C SER A 37 0.39 11.93 -4.81
N GLU A 38 1.62 12.43 -5.02
CA GLU A 38 2.75 12.12 -4.15
C GLU A 38 2.50 12.51 -2.68
N GLU A 39 1.74 13.60 -2.45
CA GLU A 39 1.33 14.02 -1.11
C GLU A 39 0.47 12.94 -0.44
N GLN A 40 -0.49 12.35 -1.18
CA GLN A 40 -1.34 11.26 -0.70
C GLN A 40 -0.51 10.01 -0.36
N ILE A 41 0.44 9.64 -1.23
CA ILE A 41 1.36 8.52 -0.98
C ILE A 41 2.16 8.77 0.29
N ASN A 42 2.76 9.96 0.44
CA ASN A 42 3.53 10.31 1.64
C ASN A 42 2.68 10.19 2.92
N ASP A 43 1.44 10.66 2.90
CA ASP A 43 0.55 10.59 4.06
C ASP A 43 0.10 9.16 4.38
N ASP A 44 -0.04 8.31 3.37
CA ASP A 44 -0.34 6.89 3.56
C ASP A 44 0.87 6.13 4.10
N LEU A 45 2.08 6.41 3.59
CA LEU A 45 3.32 5.81 4.09
C LEU A 45 3.61 6.21 5.54
N LYS A 46 3.36 7.47 5.93
CA LYS A 46 3.42 7.91 7.33
C LYS A 46 2.43 7.13 8.20
N LEU A 47 1.20 6.93 7.72
CA LEU A 47 0.18 6.16 8.45
C LEU A 47 0.63 4.72 8.67
N ILE A 48 1.10 4.06 7.61
CA ILE A 48 1.56 2.66 7.64
C ILE A 48 2.72 2.50 8.62
N HIS A 49 3.66 3.45 8.68
CA HIS A 49 4.78 3.42 9.61
C HIS A 49 4.35 3.44 11.10
N MET A 50 3.12 3.88 11.38
CA MET A 50 2.53 3.85 12.72
C MET A 50 1.71 2.58 13.00
N CYS A 51 1.62 1.66 12.03
CA CYS A 51 0.92 0.38 12.16
C CYS A 51 1.90 -0.74 12.52
N GLY A 52 1.41 -1.75 13.26
CA GLY A 52 2.25 -2.84 13.74
C GLY A 52 1.49 -3.88 14.57
N LEU A 53 2.25 -4.82 15.13
CA LEU A 53 1.74 -5.82 16.06
C LEU A 53 1.27 -5.18 17.38
N PRO A 54 0.28 -5.79 18.06
CA PRO A 54 -0.22 -5.28 19.33
C PRO A 54 0.88 -5.36 20.41
N GLY A 55 1.41 -4.20 20.79
CA GLY A 55 2.48 -4.06 21.79
C GLY A 55 3.13 -2.68 21.76
N TYR A 56 3.04 -1.99 20.61
CA TYR A 56 3.49 -0.60 20.39
C TYR A 56 4.95 -0.34 20.78
N THR A 57 5.78 -1.39 20.82
CA THR A 57 7.22 -1.23 20.95
C THR A 57 7.83 -0.91 19.57
N PRO A 58 8.97 -0.20 19.49
CA PRO A 58 9.60 0.10 18.20
C PRO A 58 9.95 -1.12 17.34
N LEU A 59 10.07 -2.31 17.95
CA LEU A 59 10.39 -3.57 17.26
C LEU A 59 9.15 -4.26 16.66
N GLU A 60 7.95 -3.70 16.85
CA GLU A 60 6.68 -4.30 16.44
C GLU A 60 5.97 -3.50 15.35
N LEU A 61 6.57 -2.40 14.87
CA LEU A 61 6.01 -1.57 13.81
C LEU A 61 6.50 -2.00 12.42
N ILE A 62 5.77 -1.56 11.40
CA ILE A 62 6.21 -1.66 10.01
C ILE A 62 7.32 -0.64 9.79
N ASP A 63 8.52 -1.12 9.47
CA ASP A 63 9.70 -0.27 9.28
C ASP A 63 9.99 -0.03 7.80
N MET A 64 10.27 1.24 7.47
CA MET A 64 10.49 1.72 6.11
C MET A 64 11.58 2.80 6.10
N TYR A 65 12.43 2.76 5.09
CA TYR A 65 13.49 3.72 4.87
C TYR A 65 13.14 4.62 3.69
N TYR A 66 13.44 5.91 3.85
CA TYR A 66 13.27 6.94 2.83
C TYR A 66 14.62 7.56 2.53
N GLU A 67 15.04 7.50 1.28
CA GLU A 67 16.27 8.15 0.82
C GLU A 67 16.02 8.80 -0.53
N ASP A 68 16.25 10.10 -0.64
CA ASP A 68 16.16 10.88 -1.89
C ASP A 68 14.88 10.65 -2.73
N GLY A 69 13.74 10.44 -2.07
CA GLY A 69 12.43 10.22 -2.73
C GLY A 69 12.16 8.76 -3.10
N TYR A 70 13.00 7.82 -2.67
CA TYR A 70 12.82 6.39 -2.81
C TYR A 70 12.42 5.76 -1.48
N VAL A 71 11.61 4.72 -1.54
CA VAL A 71 11.10 4.02 -0.36
C VAL A 71 11.44 2.53 -0.41
N THR A 72 11.89 2.00 0.73
CA THR A 72 12.22 0.57 0.92
C THR A 72 11.56 0.08 2.20
N VAL A 73 10.84 -1.04 2.13
CA VAL A 73 10.24 -1.69 3.30
C VAL A 73 11.23 -2.69 3.88
N SER A 74 11.56 -2.54 5.17
CA SER A 74 12.49 -3.45 5.86
C SER A 74 11.80 -4.52 6.70
N GLU A 75 10.65 -4.20 7.29
CA GLU A 75 9.86 -5.17 8.07
C GLU A 75 8.37 -5.03 7.70
N PRO A 76 7.86 -5.87 6.79
CA PRO A 76 6.46 -5.80 6.34
C PRO A 76 5.45 -6.40 7.31
N GLN A 77 5.90 -7.10 8.37
CA GLN A 77 5.03 -7.83 9.28
C GLN A 77 4.12 -8.82 8.51
N THR A 78 2.83 -8.90 8.87
CA THR A 78 1.86 -9.84 8.28
C THR A 78 1.24 -9.36 6.95
N LEU A 79 1.65 -8.19 6.43
CA LEU A 79 1.13 -7.60 5.18
C LEU A 79 1.94 -8.00 3.94
N THR A 80 2.27 -9.29 3.82
CA THR A 80 3.12 -9.82 2.73
C THR A 80 2.35 -10.17 1.47
N ALA A 81 1.02 -10.03 1.45
CA ALA A 81 0.18 -10.36 0.31
C ALA A 81 -0.89 -9.28 0.10
N PRO A 82 -1.30 -9.02 -1.16
CA PRO A 82 -2.40 -8.12 -1.47
C PRO A 82 -3.67 -8.52 -0.72
N ARG A 83 -4.53 -7.53 -0.43
CA ARG A 83 -5.82 -7.80 0.20
C ARG A 83 -6.68 -8.69 -0.70
N ARG A 84 -7.64 -9.38 -0.09
CA ARG A 84 -8.64 -10.13 -0.87
C ARG A 84 -9.50 -9.18 -1.70
N MET A 85 -9.79 -9.60 -2.94
CA MET A 85 -10.74 -8.91 -3.80
C MET A 85 -12.15 -8.93 -3.19
N ASN A 86 -12.85 -7.81 -3.33
CA ASN A 86 -14.27 -7.73 -3.00
C ASN A 86 -15.12 -8.37 -4.11
N ARG A 87 -16.44 -8.52 -3.87
CA ARG A 87 -17.35 -9.18 -4.82
C ARG A 87 -17.42 -8.48 -6.17
N SER A 88 -17.38 -7.15 -6.18
CA SER A 88 -17.45 -6.36 -7.41
C SER A 88 -16.17 -6.50 -8.23
N GLU A 89 -15.00 -6.46 -7.58
CA GLU A 89 -13.69 -6.72 -8.20
C GLU A 89 -13.65 -8.13 -8.81
N MET A 90 -14.06 -9.14 -8.05
CA MET A 90 -14.11 -10.52 -8.53
C MET A 90 -15.08 -10.69 -9.71
N ALA A 91 -16.26 -10.08 -9.65
CA ALA A 91 -17.23 -10.12 -10.75
C ALA A 91 -16.69 -9.44 -12.01
N ALA A 92 -16.00 -8.30 -11.87
CA ALA A 92 -15.39 -7.60 -13.01
C ALA A 92 -14.33 -8.47 -13.70
N ILE A 93 -13.46 -9.14 -12.92
CA ILE A 93 -12.47 -10.07 -13.46
C ILE A 93 -13.15 -11.27 -14.13
N LEU A 94 -14.17 -11.87 -13.51
CA LEU A 94 -14.89 -13.01 -14.09
C LEU A 94 -15.55 -12.65 -15.44
N VAL A 95 -16.22 -11.51 -15.53
CA VAL A 95 -16.80 -11.04 -16.79
C VAL A 95 -15.71 -10.70 -17.80
N GLY A 96 -14.63 -10.04 -17.38
CA GLY A 96 -13.50 -9.74 -18.26
C GLY A 96 -12.85 -11.00 -18.84
N LEU A 97 -12.72 -12.07 -18.04
CA LEU A 97 -12.20 -13.36 -18.49
C LEU A 97 -13.17 -14.12 -19.41
N ASP A 98 -14.47 -14.01 -19.19
CA ASP A 98 -15.50 -14.63 -20.07
C ASP A 98 -15.56 -13.96 -21.46
N LEU A 99 -15.11 -12.71 -21.56
CA LEU A 99 -15.06 -11.94 -22.81
C LEU A 99 -13.79 -12.19 -23.65
N LEU A 100 -12.80 -12.94 -23.13
CA LEU A 100 -11.58 -13.33 -23.83
C LEU A 100 -11.76 -14.65 -24.59
#